data_AF-A0AAV5SX60-F1
#
_entry.id   AF-A0AAV5SX60-F1
#
_cell.length_a   1.000
_cell.length_b   1.000
_cell.length_c   1.000
_cell.angle_alpha   90.00
_cell.angle_beta   90.00
_cell.angle_gamma   90.00
#
_symmetry.space_group_name_H-M   'P 1'
#
loop_
_entity.id
_entity.type
_entity.pdbx_description
1 polymer ?
#
loop_
_entity_poly.entity_id
_entity_poly.type
_entity_poly.pdbx_seq_one_letter_code
_entity_poly.pdbx_strand_id
1 'polypeptide(L)'
;MLSRKLNKLRIINDNYPEYLSLNDANKLRERLPLINKKIWFEVTCNQYDDGLNYEHNDHSVQADRRHTNGYNDSFRNLRIKHVSRAD
;
A
#
# COMPACT_ATOMS: atom_id res chain seq x y z
N MET A 1 10.54 -25.38 2.79
CA MET A 1 9.07 -25.21 2.87
C MET A 1 8.69 -23.83 2.35
N LEU A 2 8.33 -23.75 1.07
CA LEU A 2 7.56 -22.65 0.48
C LEU A 2 6.28 -23.34 -0.01
N SER A 3 5.08 -22.78 0.01
CA SER A 3 4.67 -22.08 -1.22
C SER A 3 3.29 -21.42 -1.16
N ARG A 4 2.49 -21.55 -0.08
CA ARG A 4 1.06 -21.18 -0.12
C ARG A 4 0.65 -19.88 0.56
N LYS A 5 1.52 -19.22 1.33
CA LYS A 5 1.16 -17.94 1.96
C LYS A 5 1.58 -16.79 1.04
N LEU A 6 0.61 -16.03 0.55
CA LEU A 6 0.77 -14.85 -0.30
C LEU A 6 1.87 -13.92 0.24
N ASN A 7 2.99 -13.88 -0.47
CA ASN A 7 4.19 -13.11 -0.12
C ASN A 7 4.19 -11.74 -0.80
N LYS A 8 3.51 -11.66 -1.94
CA LYS A 8 3.31 -10.48 -2.76
C LYS A 8 1.84 -10.43 -3.17
N LEU A 9 1.16 -9.31 -2.95
CA LEU A 9 -0.18 -9.05 -3.47
C LEU A 9 -0.19 -7.67 -4.11
N ARG A 10 -0.69 -7.59 -5.34
CA ARG A 10 -0.87 -6.33 -6.06
C ARG A 10 -2.28 -6.31 -6.62
N ILE A 11 -3.08 -5.31 -6.24
CA ILE A 11 -4.43 -5.12 -6.78
C ILE A 11 -4.54 -3.66 -7.26
N ILE A 12 -4.45 -3.48 -8.57
CA ILE A 12 -4.55 -2.17 -9.21
C ILE A 12 -5.93 -2.09 -9.86
N ASN A 13 -6.71 -1.09 -9.45
CA ASN A 13 -8.05 -0.85 -9.96
C ASN A 13 -8.23 0.65 -10.23
N ASP A 14 -7.79 1.05 -11.41
CA ASP A 14 -7.77 2.45 -11.83
C ASP A 14 -9.18 3.00 -12.12
N ASN A 15 -10.11 2.12 -12.48
CA ASN A 15 -11.50 2.52 -12.77
C ASN A 15 -12.33 2.74 -11.49
N TYR A 16 -11.90 2.17 -10.36
CA TYR A 16 -12.60 2.28 -9.08
C TYR A 16 -11.61 2.57 -7.95
N PRO A 17 -10.96 3.75 -7.92
CA PRO A 17 -9.88 4.05 -6.96
C PRO A 17 -10.34 4.14 -5.50
N GLU A 18 -11.65 4.18 -5.27
CA GLU A 18 -12.30 4.24 -3.95
C GLU A 18 -12.77 2.87 -3.44
N TYR A 19 -12.45 1.77 -4.13
CA TYR A 19 -12.91 0.43 -3.70
C TYR A 19 -12.37 0.03 -2.32
N LEU A 20 -11.26 0.62 -1.89
CA LEU A 20 -10.74 0.48 -0.54
C LEU A 20 -11.15 1.69 0.31
N SER A 21 -12.02 1.46 1.29
CA SER A 21 -12.45 2.49 2.24
C SER A 21 -11.27 2.97 3.11
N LEU A 22 -11.33 4.21 3.61
CA LEU A 22 -10.32 4.73 4.56
C LEU A 22 -10.18 3.83 5.80
N ASN A 23 -11.29 3.32 6.32
CA ASN A 23 -11.30 2.44 7.49
C ASN A 23 -10.52 1.13 7.22
N ASP A 24 -10.74 0.51 6.06
CA ASP A 24 -10.05 -0.73 5.72
C ASP A 24 -8.60 -0.49 5.33
N ALA A 25 -8.29 0.62 4.66
CA ALA A 25 -6.92 1.07 4.41
C ALA A 25 -6.14 1.26 5.73
N ASN A 26 -6.77 1.88 6.74
CA ASN A 26 -6.19 2.04 8.07
C ASN A 26 -5.92 0.70 8.76
N LYS A 27 -6.88 -0.23 8.70
CA LYS A 27 -6.64 -1.59 9.22
C LYS A 27 -5.48 -2.29 8.52
N LEU A 28 -5.36 -2.14 7.20
CA LEU A 28 -4.27 -2.77 6.45
C LEU A 28 -2.91 -2.19 6.84
N ARG A 29 -2.76 -0.85 6.88
CA ARG A 29 -1.47 -0.21 7.25
C ARG A 29 -1.05 -0.48 8.69
N GLU A 30 -2.00 -0.72 9.59
CA GLU A 30 -1.72 -1.05 11.00
C GLU A 30 -1.41 -2.54 11.19
N ARG A 31 -2.17 -3.43 10.54
CA ARG A 31 -2.08 -4.88 10.81
C ARG A 31 -1.06 -5.61 9.95
N LEU A 32 -0.90 -5.22 8.69
CA LEU A 32 -0.04 -5.96 7.76
C LEU A 32 1.44 -5.98 8.20
N PRO A 33 2.03 -4.86 8.68
CA PRO A 33 3.39 -4.90 9.20
C PRO A 33 3.58 -5.86 10.38
N LEU A 34 2.53 -6.13 11.16
CA LEU A 34 2.57 -6.97 12.36
C LEU A 34 2.50 -8.48 12.05
N ILE A 35 2.30 -8.90 10.81
CA ILE A 35 2.09 -10.32 10.43
C ILE A 35 3.35 -11.20 10.59
N ASN A 36 4.44 -10.70 11.19
CA ASN A 36 5.75 -11.37 11.34
C ASN A 36 6.17 -12.12 10.07
N LYS A 37 5.98 -11.43 8.94
CA LYS A 37 6.19 -11.99 7.62
C LYS A 37 6.69 -10.90 6.71
N LYS A 38 7.71 -11.23 5.93
CA LYS A 38 8.21 -10.39 4.86
C LYS A 38 7.15 -10.32 3.76
N ILE A 39 6.27 -9.33 3.78
CA ILE A 39 5.23 -9.15 2.76
C ILE A 39 5.57 -7.99 1.82
N TRP A 40 4.99 -8.05 0.62
CA TRP A 40 4.91 -6.94 -0.32
C TRP A 40 3.44 -6.80 -0.70
N PHE A 41 2.85 -5.66 -0.39
CA PHE A 41 1.44 -5.39 -0.61
C PHE A 41 1.29 -4.03 -1.29
N GLU A 42 0.53 -3.98 -2.36
CA GLU A 42 0.18 -2.76 -3.06
C GLU A 42 -1.27 -2.83 -3.54
N VAL A 43 -2.01 -1.76 -3.30
CA VAL A 43 -3.45 -1.70 -3.57
C VAL A 43 -3.80 -0.28 -4.01
N THR A 44 -4.61 -0.09 -5.06
CA THR A 44 -5.13 1.26 -5.38
C THR A 44 -5.92 1.77 -4.18
N CYS A 45 -5.60 2.99 -3.75
CA CYS A 45 -6.17 3.62 -2.56
C CYS A 45 -5.98 5.13 -2.66
N ASN A 46 -7.07 5.88 -2.83
CA ASN A 46 -7.05 7.33 -2.93
C ASN A 46 -7.35 8.07 -1.62
N GLN A 47 -7.45 7.35 -0.49
CA GLN A 47 -7.97 7.84 0.78
C GLN A 47 -6.99 8.71 1.61
N TYR A 48 -5.71 8.78 1.21
CA TYR A 48 -4.68 9.53 1.95
C TYR A 48 -4.28 10.80 1.20
N ASP A 49 -5.03 11.88 1.42
CA ASP A 49 -4.83 13.14 0.70
C ASP A 49 -3.46 13.78 0.95
N ASP A 50 -3.02 13.77 2.21
CA ASP A 50 -1.71 14.28 2.64
C ASP A 50 -0.55 13.33 2.32
N GLY A 51 -0.85 12.16 1.78
CA GLY A 51 0.09 11.06 1.61
C GLY A 51 0.45 10.40 2.94
N LEU A 52 1.20 9.30 2.84
CA LEU A 52 1.80 8.60 3.97
C LEU A 52 3.23 8.22 3.60
N ASN A 53 4.14 8.34 4.55
CA ASN A 53 5.49 7.80 4.41
C ASN A 53 6.10 7.57 5.81
N TYR A 54 6.14 6.32 6.25
CA TYR A 54 6.77 5.94 7.51
C TYR A 54 7.20 4.47 7.48
N GLU A 55 8.01 4.07 8.46
CA GLU A 55 8.36 2.67 8.69
C GLU A 55 7.68 2.12 9.94
N HIS A 56 7.26 0.86 9.87
CA HIS A 56 6.69 0.14 11.00
C HIS A 56 7.06 -1.34 10.91
N ASN A 57 7.67 -1.89 11.96
CA ASN A 57 8.06 -3.31 12.05
C ASN A 57 8.77 -3.84 10.80
N ASP A 58 9.84 -3.16 10.36
CA ASP A 58 10.61 -3.48 9.15
C ASP A 58 9.81 -3.42 7.83
N HIS A 59 8.70 -2.69 7.80
CA HIS A 59 7.91 -2.40 6.60
C HIS A 59 7.84 -0.90 6.34
N SER A 60 8.13 -0.49 5.11
CA SER A 60 7.79 0.84 4.62
C SER A 60 6.31 0.88 4.28
N VAL A 61 5.60 1.88 4.82
CA VAL A 61 4.21 2.19 4.56
C VAL A 61 4.14 3.52 3.82
N GLN A 62 3.63 3.48 2.60
CA GLN A 62 3.57 4.64 1.72
C GLN A 62 2.19 4.79 1.09
N ALA A 63 1.76 6.03 0.93
CA ALA A 63 0.65 6.40 0.05
C ALA A 63 1.03 7.69 -0.67
N ASP A 64 0.96 7.67 -2.00
CA ASP A 64 1.43 8.78 -2.83
C ASP A 64 0.60 10.06 -2.54
N ARG A 65 1.29 11.16 -2.25
CA ARG A 65 0.68 12.49 -2.08
C ARG A 65 0.30 13.06 -3.45
N ARG A 66 -0.84 13.76 -3.56
CA ARG A 66 -1.19 14.46 -4.79
C ARG A 66 -0.14 15.53 -5.09
N HIS A 67 0.59 15.38 -6.20
CA HIS A 67 1.24 16.49 -6.89
C HIS A 67 0.85 16.43 -8.36
N THR A 68 -0.29 17.04 -8.69
CA THR A 68 -0.72 17.21 -10.07
C THR A 68 -0.34 18.61 -10.53
N ASN A 69 0.85 18.77 -11.13
CA ASN A 69 1.11 19.89 -12.03
C ASN A 69 0.52 19.53 -13.41
N GLY A 70 -0.80 19.70 -13.55
CA GLY A 70 -1.47 19.88 -14.84
C GLY A 70 -1.68 18.69 -15.77
N TYR A 71 -1.23 17.46 -15.47
CA TYR A 71 -1.55 16.26 -16.28
C TYR A 71 -2.00 15.08 -15.43
N ASN A 72 -2.92 14.30 -16.02
CA ASN A 72 -3.79 13.30 -15.42
C ASN A 72 -3.13 12.34 -14.42
N ASP A 73 -3.69 12.38 -13.21
CA ASP A 73 -4.08 11.22 -12.40
C ASP A 73 -3.02 10.12 -12.22
N SER A 74 -1.93 10.46 -11.51
CA SER A 74 -1.11 9.43 -10.87
C SER A 74 -1.99 8.69 -9.86
N PHE A 75 -2.50 7.51 -10.23
CA PHE A 75 -3.32 6.69 -9.36
C PHE A 75 -2.61 6.44 -8.02
N ARG A 76 -3.28 6.83 -6.92
CA ARG A 76 -2.74 6.66 -5.57
C ARG A 76 -2.80 5.20 -5.18
N ASN A 77 -1.72 4.69 -4.61
CA ASN A 77 -1.64 3.33 -4.08
C ASN A 77 -1.23 3.35 -2.61
N LEU A 78 -1.83 2.50 -1.79
CA LEU A 78 -1.29 2.15 -0.49
C LEU A 78 -0.28 1.01 -0.69
N ARG A 79 0.98 1.28 -0.34
CA ARG A 79 2.10 0.34 -0.44
C ARG A 79 2.59 -0.02 0.95
N ILE A 80 2.71 -1.31 1.22
CA ILE A 80 3.26 -1.85 2.48
C ILE A 80 4.28 -2.92 2.10
N LYS A 81 5.55 -2.59 2.23
CA LYS A 81 6.66 -3.41 1.72
C LYS A 81 7.68 -3.65 2.82
N HIS A 82 8.00 -4.91 3.10
CA HIS A 82 9.11 -5.22 3.99
C HIS A 82 10.42 -4.68 3.40
N VAL A 83 11.28 -4.03 4.19
CA VAL A 83 12.53 -3.40 3.74
C VAL A 83 13.51 -4.33 3.01
N SER A 84 13.57 -5.61 3.41
CA SER A 84 14.34 -6.65 2.71
C SER A 84 13.80 -7.08 1.33
N ARG A 85 12.65 -6.58 0.90
CA ARG A 85 12.08 -6.87 -0.43
C ARG A 85 12.35 -5.68 -1.34
N ALA A 86 13.32 -5.86 -2.24
CA ALA A 86 13.56 -4.92 -3.34
C ALA A 86 12.37 -4.86 -4.30
N ASP A 87 12.22 -3.71 -4.96
CA ASP A 87 11.28 -3.51 -6.07
C ASP A 87 11.82 -4.06 -7.39
#